data_AF-A0A6J8B196-F1
#
_entry.id   AF-A0A6J8B196-F1
#
_cell.length_a   1.000
_cell.length_b   1.000
_cell.length_c   1.000
_cell.angle_alpha   90.00
_cell.angle_beta   90.00
_cell.angle_gamma   90.00
#
_symmetry.space_group_name_H-M   'P 1'
#
loop_
_entity.id
_entity.type
_entity.pdbx_description
1 polymer ?
#
loop_
_entity_poly.entity_id
_entity_poly.type
_entity_poly.pdbx_seq_one_letter_code
_entity_poly.pdbx_strand_id
1 'polypeptide(L)'
;MSVILTACRNAKQRSIEKALKERAKKQRERKEQQQARLYEESQIDNNNPISNPVDIPEAQYLPPDQDGEPATKIWTFLLDEEPYSIVFYKDTLDVYLNGEEMDCLNNFPDDDASDATVDFCVGAHKARISLQSAGCSNATVNQMLTIDGIPVPE
;
A
#
# COMPACT_ATOMS: atom_id res chain seq x y z
N MET A 1 40.01 48.05 10.15
CA MET A 1 39.21 46.86 9.74
C MET A 1 38.68 47.12 8.34
N SER A 2 39.01 46.26 7.37
CA SER A 2 38.93 46.55 5.93
C SER A 2 37.54 46.29 5.34
N VAL A 3 36.88 47.36 4.88
CA VAL A 3 35.57 47.37 4.20
C VAL A 3 35.51 46.49 2.93
N ILE A 4 36.66 46.18 2.33
CA ILE A 4 36.75 45.38 1.09
C ILE A 4 36.40 43.91 1.34
N LEU A 5 36.79 43.36 2.51
CA LEU A 5 36.51 41.96 2.86
C LEU A 5 35.02 41.71 3.09
N THR A 6 34.29 42.72 3.60
CA THR A 6 32.85 42.64 3.84
C THR A 6 32.06 42.59 2.53
N ALA A 7 32.47 43.33 1.50
CA ALA A 7 31.82 43.33 0.19
C ALA A 7 31.95 41.98 -0.53
N CYS A 8 33.13 41.36 -0.51
CA CYS A 8 33.35 40.04 -1.11
C CYS A 8 32.56 38.92 -0.41
N ARG A 9 32.45 38.98 0.92
CA ARG A 9 31.66 38.02 1.71
C ARG A 9 30.17 38.12 1.36
N ASN A 10 29.64 39.34 1.25
CA ASN A 10 28.25 39.60 0.89
C ASN A 10 27.92 39.19 -0.55
N ALA A 11 28.84 39.41 -1.50
CA ALA A 11 28.68 38.98 -2.89
C ALA A 11 28.62 37.45 -3.03
N LYS A 12 29.51 36.73 -2.33
CA LYS A 12 29.52 35.26 -2.33
C LYS A 12 28.23 34.70 -1.71
N GLN A 13 27.76 35.27 -0.60
CA GLN A 13 26.54 34.84 0.08
C GLN A 13 25.29 35.00 -0.81
N ARG A 14 25.17 36.12 -1.52
CA ARG A 14 24.07 36.35 -2.49
C ARG A 14 24.10 35.38 -3.67
N SER A 15 25.29 35.00 -4.14
CA SER A 15 25.42 34.03 -5.25
C SER A 15 24.95 32.62 -4.86
N ILE A 16 25.24 32.21 -3.62
CA ILE A 16 24.80 30.92 -3.06
C ILE A 16 23.28 30.90 -2.85
N GLU A 17 22.72 31.96 -2.29
CA GLU A 17 21.27 32.08 -2.08
C GLU A 17 20.49 32.06 -3.40
N LYS A 18 21.00 32.76 -4.43
CA LYS A 18 20.39 32.74 -5.77
C LYS A 18 20.43 31.35 -6.40
N ALA A 19 21.54 30.62 -6.27
CA ALA A 19 21.66 29.25 -6.77
C ALA A 19 20.71 28.27 -6.07
N LEU A 20 20.52 28.42 -4.76
CA LEU A 20 19.56 27.61 -3.99
C LEU A 20 18.11 27.89 -4.41
N LYS A 21 17.77 29.17 -4.60
CA LYS A 21 16.42 29.58 -5.02
C LYS A 21 16.06 29.10 -6.43
N GLU A 22 17.00 29.20 -7.37
CA GLU A 22 16.82 28.66 -8.73
C GLU A 22 16.67 27.14 -8.74
N ARG A 23 17.47 26.43 -7.93
CA ARG A 23 17.35 24.97 -7.80
C ARG A 23 15.99 24.55 -7.22
N ALA A 24 15.48 25.27 -6.22
CA ALA A 24 14.18 25.01 -5.64
C ALA A 24 13.03 25.29 -6.62
N LYS A 25 13.12 26.38 -7.40
CA LYS A 25 12.12 26.71 -8.43
C LYS A 25 12.07 25.66 -9.53
N LYS A 26 13.24 25.28 -10.08
CA LYS A 26 13.34 24.24 -11.11
C LYS A 26 12.84 22.88 -10.62
N GLN A 27 13.03 22.57 -9.34
CA GLN A 27 12.51 21.33 -8.76
C GLN A 27 10.98 21.35 -8.60
N ARG A 28 10.39 22.50 -8.25
CA ARG A 28 8.92 22.67 -8.19
C ARG A 28 8.29 22.53 -9.57
N GLU A 29 8.84 23.19 -10.58
CA GLU A 29 8.35 23.10 -11.96
C GLU A 29 8.40 21.66 -12.50
N ARG A 30 9.46 20.90 -12.18
CA ARG A 30 9.54 19.48 -12.56
C ARG A 30 8.48 18.62 -11.89
N LYS A 31 8.22 18.85 -10.60
CA LYS A 31 7.17 18.13 -9.86
C LYS A 31 5.78 18.46 -10.40
N GLU A 32 5.53 19.74 -10.68
CA GLU A 32 4.26 20.21 -11.24
C GLU A 32 4.04 19.66 -12.67
N GLN A 33 5.07 19.61 -13.51
CA GLN A 33 4.98 18.95 -14.83
C GLN A 33 4.73 17.45 -14.73
N GLN A 34 5.32 16.77 -13.76
CA GLN A 34 5.05 15.35 -13.51
C GLN A 34 3.60 15.14 -13.06
N GLN A 35 3.12 15.99 -12.16
CA GLN A 35 1.75 15.92 -11.66
C GLN A 35 0.72 16.26 -12.75
N ALA A 36 1.01 17.24 -13.61
CA ALA A 36 0.18 17.58 -14.76
C ALA A 36 0.13 16.46 -15.80
N ARG A 37 1.26 15.79 -16.08
CA ARG A 37 1.27 14.61 -16.97
C ARG A 37 0.42 13.46 -16.44
N LEU A 38 0.56 13.14 -15.14
CA LEU A 38 -0.26 12.09 -14.51
C LEU A 38 -1.76 12.44 -14.55
N TYR A 39 -2.10 13.72 -14.43
CA TYR A 39 -3.47 14.20 -14.55
C TYR A 39 -3.99 14.23 -15.99
N GLU A 40 -3.13 14.43 -16.99
CA GLU A 40 -3.51 14.38 -18.40
C GLU A 40 -3.66 12.93 -18.90
N GLU A 41 -2.81 12.03 -18.42
CA GLU A 41 -2.85 10.59 -18.73
C GLU A 41 -4.14 9.93 -18.20
N SER A 42 -4.68 10.39 -17.07
CA SER A 42 -5.96 9.89 -16.53
C SER A 42 -7.20 10.36 -17.30
N GLN A 43 -7.09 11.36 -18.19
CA GLN A 43 -8.24 11.86 -18.98
C GLN A 43 -8.38 11.19 -20.36
N ILE A 44 -7.39 10.42 -20.82
CA ILE A 44 -7.41 9.84 -22.18
C ILE A 44 -8.28 8.57 -22.27
N ASP A 45 -8.54 7.87 -21.16
CA ASP A 45 -9.31 6.62 -21.16
C ASP A 45 -10.85 6.78 -21.26
N ASN A 46 -11.38 8.00 -21.32
CA ASN A 46 -12.83 8.27 -21.26
C ASN A 46 -13.53 8.50 -22.62
N ASN A 47 -12.86 8.37 -23.76
CA ASN A 47 -13.51 8.57 -25.07
C ASN A 47 -14.01 7.27 -25.72
N ASN A 48 -14.96 6.59 -25.07
CA ASN A 48 -15.85 5.65 -25.75
C ASN A 48 -17.31 6.17 -25.67
N PRO A 49 -17.94 6.55 -26.79
CA PRO A 49 -19.26 7.18 -26.76
C PRO A 49 -20.36 6.12 -26.85
N ILE A 50 -21.04 5.83 -25.73
CA ILE A 50 -22.33 5.11 -25.74
C ILE A 50 -23.38 5.95 -25.03
N SER A 51 -24.11 6.69 -25.86
CA SER A 51 -25.55 6.99 -25.80
C SER A 51 -26.26 7.24 -24.46
N ASN A 52 -26.72 8.50 -24.36
CA ASN A 52 -27.95 9.04 -23.75
C ASN A 52 -28.05 9.19 -22.22
N PRO A 53 -28.52 10.37 -21.73
CA PRO A 53 -28.68 10.65 -20.32
C PRO A 53 -30.04 10.12 -19.82
N VAL A 54 -30.01 9.25 -18.82
CA VAL A 54 -31.19 8.96 -18.00
C VAL A 54 -31.01 9.72 -16.69
N ASP A 55 -31.90 10.69 -16.45
CA ASP A 55 -32.08 11.34 -15.16
C ASP A 55 -32.32 10.27 -14.09
N ILE A 56 -31.35 10.10 -13.18
CA ILE A 56 -31.50 9.28 -11.96
C ILE A 56 -31.24 10.21 -10.75
N PRO A 57 -32.11 10.20 -9.72
CA PRO A 57 -32.04 11.14 -8.60
C PRO A 57 -30.80 10.97 -7.73
N GLU A 58 -30.36 12.09 -7.17
CA GLU A 58 -29.25 12.35 -6.24
C GLU A 58 -29.31 11.57 -4.90
N ALA A 59 -29.35 10.24 -4.96
CA ALA A 59 -29.35 9.39 -3.76
C ALA A 59 -28.73 8.02 -4.05
N GLN A 60 -27.43 7.99 -4.38
CA GLN A 60 -26.49 6.87 -4.18
C GLN A 60 -25.14 7.20 -4.84
N TYR A 61 -24.44 8.22 -4.34
CA TYR A 61 -22.99 8.29 -4.53
C TYR A 61 -22.35 7.35 -3.51
N LEU A 62 -22.33 6.04 -3.81
CA LEU A 62 -21.29 5.18 -3.28
C LEU A 62 -20.03 5.54 -4.08
N PRO A 63 -18.93 5.95 -3.42
CA PRO A 63 -17.68 6.20 -4.14
C PRO A 63 -17.28 4.93 -4.91
N PRO A 64 -16.68 5.07 -6.11
CA PRO A 64 -16.20 3.92 -6.85
C PRO A 64 -15.26 3.14 -5.93
N ASP A 65 -15.53 1.85 -5.77
CA ASP A 65 -14.64 0.92 -5.09
C ASP A 65 -13.24 1.18 -5.62
N GLN A 66 -12.37 1.74 -4.76
CA GLN A 66 -10.96 1.78 -5.06
C GLN A 66 -10.57 0.32 -5.31
N ASP A 67 -10.02 0.01 -6.47
CA ASP A 67 -9.40 -1.28 -6.80
C ASP A 67 -8.20 -1.54 -5.86
N GLY A 68 -8.49 -1.66 -4.57
CA GLY A 68 -7.61 -2.14 -3.53
C GLY A 68 -7.98 -3.58 -3.27
N GLU A 69 -6.97 -4.45 -3.25
CA GLU A 69 -7.10 -5.80 -2.71
C GLU A 69 -7.92 -5.75 -1.41
N PRO A 70 -8.91 -6.64 -1.23
CA PRO A 70 -9.70 -6.65 -0.01
C PRO A 70 -8.73 -6.71 1.18
N ALA A 71 -8.91 -5.80 2.14
CA ALA A 71 -8.08 -5.73 3.34
C ALA A 71 -8.17 -7.00 4.20
N THR A 72 -9.04 -7.93 3.83
CA THR A 72 -9.34 -9.16 4.54
C THR A 72 -9.27 -10.35 3.59
N LYS A 73 -8.62 -11.42 4.04
CA LYS A 73 -8.60 -12.71 3.34
C LYS A 73 -9.22 -13.80 4.19
N ILE A 74 -9.95 -14.70 3.55
CA ILE A 74 -10.71 -15.76 4.22
C ILE A 74 -10.30 -17.10 3.65
N TRP A 75 -10.05 -18.08 4.52
CA TRP A 75 -9.83 -19.47 4.15
C TRP A 75 -10.85 -20.35 4.85
N THR A 76 -11.57 -21.16 4.08
CA THR A 76 -12.49 -22.17 4.62
C THR A 76 -12.06 -23.56 4.21
N PHE A 77 -11.79 -24.43 5.17
CA PHE A 77 -11.30 -25.78 4.92
C PHE A 77 -11.83 -26.76 5.97
N LEU A 78 -11.69 -28.05 5.67
CA LEU A 78 -11.97 -29.14 6.62
C LEU A 78 -10.64 -29.64 7.19
N LEU A 79 -10.55 -29.68 8.51
CA LEU A 79 -9.42 -30.24 9.25
C LEU A 79 -9.99 -31.20 10.29
N ASP A 80 -9.50 -32.44 10.33
CA ASP A 80 -10.02 -33.49 11.20
C ASP A 80 -11.55 -33.69 11.14
N GLU A 81 -12.13 -33.59 9.93
CA GLU A 81 -13.57 -33.67 9.66
C GLU A 81 -14.41 -32.50 10.23
N GLU A 82 -13.76 -31.49 10.83
CA GLU A 82 -14.41 -30.27 11.32
C GLU A 82 -14.18 -29.08 10.37
N PRO A 83 -15.21 -28.26 10.10
CA PRO A 83 -15.07 -27.07 9.29
C PRO A 83 -14.40 -25.94 10.08
N TYR A 84 -13.34 -25.37 9.50
CA TYR A 84 -12.66 -24.20 10.01
C TYR A 84 -12.75 -23.05 9.01
N SER A 85 -12.97 -21.85 9.55
CA SER A 85 -12.97 -20.58 8.83
C SER A 85 -11.94 -19.65 9.46
N ILE A 86 -10.93 -19.28 8.71
CA ILE A 86 -9.89 -18.35 9.12
C ILE A 86 -10.13 -17.04 8.40
N VAL A 87 -10.19 -15.95 9.16
CA VAL A 87 -10.27 -14.58 8.65
C VAL A 87 -9.01 -13.85 9.05
N PHE A 88 -8.31 -13.28 8.08
CA PHE A 88 -7.07 -12.55 8.29
C PHE A 88 -7.23 -11.10 7.85
N TYR A 89 -6.91 -10.17 8.74
CA TYR A 89 -6.94 -8.74 8.47
C TYR A 89 -5.53 -8.25 8.14
N LYS A 90 -5.29 -7.83 6.91
CA LYS A 90 -3.96 -7.40 6.45
C LYS A 90 -3.45 -6.14 7.18
N ASP A 91 -4.35 -5.23 7.54
CA ASP A 91 -3.99 -3.93 8.13
C ASP A 91 -3.53 -4.05 9.58
N THR A 92 -4.19 -4.91 10.35
CA THR A 92 -3.89 -5.14 11.78
C THR A 92 -3.08 -6.41 12.01
N LEU A 93 -3.05 -7.31 11.03
CA LEU A 93 -2.45 -8.65 11.08
C LEU A 93 -3.14 -9.56 12.10
N ASP A 94 -4.40 -9.27 12.40
CA ASP A 94 -5.24 -10.07 13.28
C ASP A 94 -5.77 -11.30 12.54
N VAL A 95 -5.81 -12.42 13.25
CA VAL A 95 -6.36 -13.69 12.76
C VAL A 95 -7.54 -14.08 13.63
N TYR A 96 -8.65 -14.40 12.99
CA TYR A 96 -9.83 -14.95 13.63
C TYR A 96 -10.08 -16.37 13.15
N LEU A 97 -10.29 -17.30 14.07
CA LEU A 97 -10.64 -18.68 13.80
C LEU A 97 -12.09 -18.92 14.23
N ASN A 98 -12.97 -19.26 13.29
CA ASN A 98 -14.40 -19.48 13.55
C ASN A 98 -15.08 -18.30 14.28
N GLY A 99 -14.56 -17.08 14.10
CA GLY A 99 -15.05 -15.86 14.75
C GLY A 99 -14.39 -15.53 16.10
N GLU A 100 -13.48 -16.36 16.59
CA GLU A 100 -12.69 -16.11 17.80
C GLU A 100 -11.31 -15.53 17.44
N GLU A 101 -10.90 -14.45 18.12
CA GLU A 101 -9.59 -13.83 17.92
C GLU A 101 -8.48 -14.74 18.45
N MET A 102 -7.45 -14.97 17.64
CA MET A 102 -6.36 -15.87 17.98
C MET A 102 -5.11 -15.10 18.40
N ASP A 103 -4.45 -15.58 19.46
CA ASP A 103 -3.11 -15.10 19.83
C ASP A 103 -2.10 -15.55 18.77
N CYS A 104 -1.63 -14.59 17.98
CA CYS A 104 -0.72 -14.81 16.88
C CYS A 104 0.70 -14.33 17.20
N LEU A 105 1.70 -15.10 16.79
CA LEU A 105 3.09 -14.68 16.83
C LEU A 105 3.46 -14.05 15.47
N ASN A 106 3.47 -12.72 15.44
CA ASN A 106 3.84 -11.97 14.25
C ASN A 106 5.37 -11.81 14.21
N ASN A 107 5.99 -12.28 13.12
CA ASN A 107 7.41 -12.12 12.87
C ASN A 107 7.61 -11.16 11.69
N PHE A 108 8.20 -10.00 12.00
CA PHE A 108 8.56 -8.97 11.03
C PHE A 108 10.09 -8.91 10.93
N PRO A 109 10.68 -9.25 9.79
CA PRO A 109 12.11 -9.04 9.60
C PRO A 109 12.43 -7.53 9.64
N ASP A 110 13.51 -7.18 10.33
CA ASP A 110 13.94 -5.79 10.56
C ASP A 110 14.24 -5.00 9.27
N ASP A 111 14.50 -5.68 8.15
CA ASP A 111 15.03 -5.05 6.94
C ASP A 111 13.93 -4.50 6.02
N ASP A 112 12.75 -5.12 5.96
CA ASP A 112 11.58 -4.62 5.25
C ASP A 112 10.34 -5.48 5.61
N ALA A 113 9.18 -4.86 5.89
CA ALA A 113 7.92 -5.56 6.15
C ALA A 113 7.34 -6.30 4.92
N SER A 114 8.15 -6.50 3.88
CA SER A 114 7.79 -7.19 2.64
C SER A 114 7.54 -8.68 2.84
N ASP A 115 8.19 -9.29 3.83
CA ASP A 115 8.12 -10.73 4.11
C ASP A 115 7.71 -10.97 5.57
N ALA A 116 6.42 -10.80 5.87
CA ALA A 116 5.88 -11.04 7.20
C ALA A 116 5.35 -12.47 7.32
N THR A 117 5.53 -13.09 8.49
CA THR A 117 4.92 -14.39 8.80
C THR A 117 4.15 -14.33 10.10
N VAL A 118 2.96 -14.92 10.09
CA VAL A 118 2.06 -15.01 11.24
C VAL A 118 1.92 -16.47 11.61
N ASP A 119 2.41 -16.84 12.80
CA ASP A 119 2.34 -18.21 13.33
C ASP A 119 1.23 -18.32 14.39
N PHE A 120 0.39 -19.35 14.27
CA PHE A 120 -0.70 -19.64 15.21
C PHE A 120 -1.04 -21.14 15.24
N CYS A 121 -1.94 -21.56 16.13
CA CYS A 121 -2.36 -22.95 16.25
C CYS A 121 -3.85 -23.09 15.92
N VAL A 122 -4.22 -24.11 15.15
CA VAL A 122 -5.62 -24.47 14.87
C VAL A 122 -5.84 -25.86 15.47
N GLY A 123 -6.47 -25.91 16.65
CA GLY A 123 -6.57 -27.14 17.43
C GLY A 123 -5.19 -27.70 17.78
N ALA A 124 -4.86 -28.89 17.25
CA ALA A 124 -3.57 -29.55 17.45
C ALA A 124 -2.53 -29.23 16.35
N HIS A 125 -2.91 -28.49 15.31
CA HIS A 125 -2.11 -28.25 14.12
C HIS A 125 -1.44 -26.89 14.15
N LYS A 126 -0.23 -26.80 13.58
CA LYS A 126 0.48 -25.53 13.45
C LYS A 126 0.10 -24.87 12.14
N ALA A 127 -0.43 -23.66 12.22
CA ALA A 127 -0.78 -22.87 11.07
C ALA A 127 0.17 -21.67 10.92
N ARG A 128 0.44 -21.33 9.66
CA ARG A 128 1.27 -20.19 9.30
C ARG A 128 0.69 -19.47 8.10
N ILE A 129 0.51 -18.16 8.23
CA ILE A 129 0.23 -17.27 7.11
C ILE A 129 1.55 -16.59 6.71
N SER A 130 1.96 -16.75 5.46
CA SER A 130 3.09 -16.04 4.88
C SER A 130 2.58 -14.93 3.95
N LEU A 131 3.03 -13.71 4.20
CA LEU A 131 2.82 -12.55 3.35
C LEU A 131 4.10 -12.30 2.58
N GLN A 132 4.03 -12.38 1.25
CA GLN A 132 5.16 -12.09 0.38
C GLN A 132 4.80 -10.93 -0.55
N SER A 133 5.47 -9.80 -0.36
CA SER A 133 5.39 -8.65 -1.26
C SER A 133 6.32 -8.84 -2.45
N ALA A 134 5.85 -8.66 -3.67
CA ALA A 134 6.65 -8.90 -4.87
C ALA A 134 7.72 -7.81 -5.17
N GLY A 135 8.23 -7.10 -4.15
CA GLY A 135 9.38 -6.18 -4.25
C GLY A 135 9.16 -4.86 -4.99
N CYS A 136 7.98 -4.63 -5.58
CA CYS A 136 7.58 -3.32 -6.12
C CYS A 136 6.62 -2.63 -5.14
N SER A 137 6.78 -1.31 -4.96
CA SER A 137 6.05 -0.42 -4.03
C SER A 137 4.51 -0.39 -4.16
N ASN A 138 3.96 -1.21 -5.04
CA ASN A 138 2.57 -1.26 -5.49
C ASN A 138 2.19 -2.68 -5.94
N ALA A 139 2.96 -3.69 -5.52
CA ALA A 139 2.71 -5.09 -5.86
C ALA A 139 1.68 -5.71 -4.91
N THR A 140 0.80 -6.53 -5.48
CA THR A 140 -0.09 -7.44 -4.76
C THR A 140 0.73 -8.27 -3.76
N VAL A 141 0.30 -8.24 -2.50
CA VAL A 141 0.90 -9.06 -1.45
C VAL A 141 0.31 -10.46 -1.57
N ASN A 142 1.14 -11.43 -1.94
CA ASN A 142 0.74 -12.82 -1.98
C ASN A 142 0.57 -13.32 -0.54
N GLN A 143 -0.63 -13.82 -0.24
CA GLN A 143 -1.01 -14.33 1.06
C GLN A 143 -1.25 -15.82 0.92
N MET A 144 -0.50 -16.63 1.65
CA MET A 144 -0.61 -18.08 1.63
C MET A 144 -0.76 -18.62 3.06
N LEU A 145 -1.82 -19.39 3.29
CA LEU A 145 -2.03 -20.14 4.50
C LEU A 145 -1.42 -21.53 4.35
N THR A 146 -0.68 -21.97 5.35
CA THR A 146 -0.16 -23.34 5.45
C THR A 146 -0.53 -23.96 6.80
N ILE A 147 -0.94 -25.23 6.81
CA ILE A 147 -1.28 -26.01 8.00
C ILE A 147 -0.41 -27.25 8.02
N ASP A 148 0.40 -27.42 9.07
CA ASP A 148 1.45 -28.45 9.16
C ASP A 148 2.38 -28.50 7.93
N GLY A 149 2.57 -27.34 7.29
CA GLY A 149 3.36 -27.20 6.05
C GLY A 149 2.59 -27.52 4.76
N ILE A 150 1.31 -27.86 4.83
CA ILE A 150 0.44 -28.09 3.66
C ILE A 150 -0.25 -26.77 3.29
N PRO A 151 -0.10 -26.26 2.05
CA PRO A 151 -0.77 -25.04 1.63
C PRO A 151 -2.27 -25.26 1.49
N VAL A 152 -3.05 -24.35 2.06
CA VAL A 152 -4.50 -24.33 1.94
C VAL A 152 -4.87 -23.32 0.83
N PRO A 153 -5.54 -23.77 -0.24
CA PRO A 153 -6.01 -22.87 -1.28
C PRO A 153 -7.11 -21.93 -0.75
N GLU A 154 -7.23 -20.77 -1.41
CA GLU A 154 -8.34 -19.84 -1.25
C GLU A 154 -9.66 -20.46 -1.72
#